data_AF-A0A357KUM1-F1
#
_entry.id   AF-A0A357KUM1-F1
#
_cell.length_a   1.000
_cell.length_b   1.000
_cell.length_c   1.000
_cell.angle_alpha   90.00
_cell.angle_beta   90.00
_cell.angle_gamma   90.00
#
_symmetry.space_group_name_H-M   'P 1'
#
loop_
_entity.id
_entity.type
_entity.pdbx_description
1 polymer ?
#
loop_
_entity_poly.entity_id
_entity_poly.type
_entity_poly.pdbx_seq_one_letter_code
_entity_poly.pdbx_strand_id
1 'polypeptide(L)'
;MSHEIRTPMTAIVGHADLLIEPNQSPSDRVDCVHTIRRNADHLLAVINDILDLSKIEAGQMIVEKVETRPVQILADVVSLLEPKALAKGIALKTEMAFPLPRRVESDPVRLRQILLNFVSNAVKFTSHGAVTLAMRTEPDGAMVFQVRDTGIGMTPEQVGRLFQPFTQADATMTRRFGGTGLGLAISRRLAEIMGGTVSAASTPGEGSVFTLRLSAHWDSADLVRSLDEAAQEHRAGAPVVVAQPDPLSSRILLAEDGIDNQRLIAFVLRKAGATVEVAENGKIAARVALGAVPPFDVVLMDMQMPELDGYGASTLLRQKGYDGPIIALTAHAMSG
;
A
#
# COMPACT_ATOMS: atom_id res chain seq x y z
N MET A 1 -14.62 -15.07 7.32
CA MET A 1 -13.30 -15.31 6.69
C MET A 1 -13.40 -16.14 5.40
N SER A 2 -13.87 -17.39 5.43
CA SER A 2 -13.88 -18.24 4.21
C SER A 2 -14.66 -17.62 3.03
N HIS A 3 -15.77 -16.92 3.28
CA HIS A 3 -16.54 -16.24 2.21
C HIS A 3 -15.80 -15.05 1.57
N GLU A 4 -15.08 -14.23 2.34
CA GLU A 4 -14.31 -13.07 1.85
C GLU A 4 -13.09 -13.48 1.00
N ILE A 5 -12.62 -14.72 1.16
CA ILE A 5 -11.56 -15.31 0.32
C ILE A 5 -12.18 -16.07 -0.86
N ARG A 6 -13.23 -16.85 -0.61
CA ARG A 6 -13.84 -17.74 -1.61
C ARG A 6 -14.54 -16.97 -2.72
N THR A 7 -15.28 -15.91 -2.41
CA THR A 7 -16.02 -15.14 -3.42
C THR A 7 -15.10 -14.50 -4.48
N PRO A 8 -14.05 -13.73 -4.13
CA PRO A 8 -13.14 -13.20 -5.15
C PRO A 8 -12.38 -14.32 -5.85
N MET A 9 -11.99 -15.40 -5.16
CA MET A 9 -11.33 -16.55 -5.78
C MET A 9 -12.22 -17.24 -6.83
N THR A 10 -13.50 -17.49 -6.50
CA THR A 10 -14.46 -18.08 -7.45
C THR A 10 -14.69 -17.15 -8.65
N ALA A 11 -14.73 -15.84 -8.44
CA ALA A 11 -14.83 -14.88 -9.54
C ALA A 11 -13.58 -14.90 -10.43
N ILE A 12 -12.37 -14.97 -9.85
CA ILE A 12 -11.11 -15.08 -10.61
C ILE A 12 -11.11 -16.35 -11.46
N VAL A 13 -11.38 -17.51 -10.85
CA VAL A 13 -11.40 -18.80 -11.55
C VAL A 13 -12.46 -18.79 -12.65
N GLY A 14 -13.69 -18.38 -12.35
CA GLY A 14 -14.76 -18.35 -13.34
C GLY A 14 -14.50 -17.41 -14.52
N HIS A 15 -13.91 -16.24 -14.30
CA HIS A 15 -13.54 -15.33 -15.41
C HIS A 15 -12.30 -15.82 -16.17
N ALA A 16 -11.40 -16.56 -15.53
CA ALA A 16 -10.30 -17.23 -16.22
C ALA A 16 -10.82 -18.37 -17.13
N ASP A 17 -11.79 -19.15 -16.66
CA ASP A 17 -12.45 -20.18 -17.47
C ASP A 17 -13.16 -19.57 -18.68
N LEU A 18 -13.87 -18.45 -18.47
CA LEU A 18 -14.50 -17.68 -19.55
C LEU A 18 -13.50 -17.21 -20.61
N LEU A 19 -12.29 -16.77 -20.22
CA LEU A 19 -11.25 -16.34 -21.16
C LEU A 19 -10.72 -17.46 -22.08
N ILE A 20 -10.82 -18.72 -21.63
CA ILE A 20 -10.40 -19.90 -22.39
C ILE A 20 -11.41 -20.21 -23.50
N GLU A 21 -12.66 -19.76 -23.38
CA GLU A 21 -13.70 -20.03 -24.37
C GLU A 21 -13.38 -19.37 -25.73
N PRO A 22 -13.47 -20.11 -26.84
CA PRO A 22 -13.01 -19.65 -28.15
C PRO A 22 -13.86 -18.53 -28.77
N ASN A 23 -15.09 -18.32 -28.29
CA ASN A 23 -16.08 -17.42 -28.90
C ASN A 23 -16.26 -16.07 -28.17
N GLN A 24 -15.32 -15.67 -27.31
CA GLN A 24 -15.41 -14.37 -26.65
C GLN A 24 -15.07 -13.20 -27.57
N SER A 25 -15.86 -12.12 -27.48
CA SER A 25 -15.50 -10.88 -28.14
C SER A 25 -14.25 -10.25 -27.49
N PRO A 26 -13.49 -9.42 -28.20
CA PRO A 26 -12.38 -8.68 -27.60
C PRO A 26 -12.78 -7.83 -26.38
N SER A 27 -14.01 -7.29 -26.36
CA SER A 27 -14.53 -6.52 -25.23
C SER A 27 -14.74 -7.40 -24.00
N ASP A 28 -15.38 -8.56 -24.18
CA ASP A 28 -15.66 -9.49 -23.07
C ASP A 28 -14.36 -10.00 -22.44
N ARG A 29 -13.31 -10.21 -23.25
CA ARG A 29 -11.99 -10.59 -22.76
C ARG A 29 -11.38 -9.52 -21.86
N VAL A 30 -11.47 -8.25 -22.26
CA VAL A 30 -10.97 -7.13 -21.46
C VAL A 30 -11.75 -7.02 -20.15
N ASP A 31 -13.06 -7.19 -20.18
CA ASP A 31 -13.92 -7.19 -18.98
C ASP A 31 -13.60 -8.35 -18.03
N CYS A 32 -13.32 -9.54 -18.56
CA CYS A 32 -12.86 -10.68 -17.77
C CYS A 32 -11.51 -10.39 -17.10
N VAL A 33 -10.54 -9.85 -17.84
CA VAL A 33 -9.23 -9.47 -17.28
C VAL A 33 -9.37 -8.39 -16.20
N HIS A 34 -10.20 -7.38 -16.42
CA HIS A 34 -10.48 -6.35 -15.42
C HIS A 34 -11.13 -6.93 -14.16
N THR A 35 -12.05 -7.89 -14.33
CA THR A 35 -12.70 -8.56 -13.21
C THR A 35 -11.74 -9.45 -12.43
N ILE A 36 -10.87 -10.21 -13.11
CA ILE A 36 -9.80 -10.98 -12.48
C ILE A 36 -8.90 -10.06 -11.67
N ARG A 37 -8.39 -8.98 -12.28
CA ARG A 37 -7.48 -8.04 -11.61
C ARG A 37 -8.11 -7.43 -10.37
N ARG A 38 -9.34 -6.91 -10.47
CA ARG A 38 -10.04 -6.30 -9.33
C ARG A 38 -10.22 -7.29 -8.17
N ASN A 39 -10.56 -8.54 -8.46
CA ASN A 39 -10.73 -9.55 -7.42
C ASN A 39 -9.39 -10.04 -6.84
N ALA A 40 -8.33 -10.10 -7.64
CA ALA A 40 -6.98 -10.42 -7.18
C ALA A 40 -6.45 -9.33 -6.23
N ASP A 41 -6.60 -8.06 -6.61
CA ASP A 41 -6.26 -6.91 -5.76
C ASP A 41 -7.03 -6.95 -4.43
N HIS A 42 -8.33 -7.28 -4.48
CA HIS A 42 -9.14 -7.43 -3.29
C HIS A 42 -8.67 -8.58 -2.39
N LEU A 43 -8.35 -9.73 -2.97
CA LEU A 43 -7.87 -10.89 -2.23
C LEU A 43 -6.51 -10.63 -1.59
N LEU A 44 -5.60 -9.95 -2.29
CA LEU A 44 -4.30 -9.54 -1.75
C LEU A 44 -4.48 -8.61 -0.55
N ALA A 45 -5.39 -7.64 -0.62
CA ALA A 45 -5.71 -6.79 0.52
C ALA A 45 -6.23 -7.61 1.73
N VAL A 46 -7.10 -8.60 1.48
CA VAL A 46 -7.62 -9.50 2.53
C VAL A 46 -6.51 -10.31 3.20
N ILE A 47 -5.59 -10.87 2.39
CA ILE A 47 -4.46 -11.64 2.89
C ILE A 47 -3.54 -10.75 3.72
N ASN A 48 -3.20 -9.55 3.22
CA ASN A 48 -2.34 -8.61 3.92
C ASN A 48 -2.95 -8.18 5.27
N ASP A 49 -4.26 -7.88 5.31
CA ASP A 49 -4.96 -7.56 6.56
C ASP A 49 -4.88 -8.70 7.58
N ILE A 50 -5.03 -9.95 7.14
CA ILE A 50 -4.93 -11.13 8.02
C ILE A 50 -3.51 -11.29 8.55
N LEU A 51 -2.49 -11.11 7.68
CA LEU A 51 -1.10 -11.20 8.07
C LEU A 51 -0.71 -10.08 9.06
N ASP A 52 -1.18 -8.87 8.81
CA ASP A 52 -0.96 -7.73 9.72
C ASP A 52 -1.60 -7.99 11.08
N LEU A 53 -2.87 -8.44 11.11
CA LEU A 53 -3.53 -8.82 12.37
C LEU A 53 -2.76 -9.92 13.09
N SER A 54 -2.31 -10.95 12.37
CA SER A 54 -1.55 -12.07 12.94
C SER A 54 -0.22 -11.60 13.53
N LYS A 55 0.51 -10.71 12.85
CA LYS A 55 1.76 -10.11 13.35
C LYS A 55 1.53 -9.26 14.59
N ILE A 56 0.43 -8.52 14.63
CA ILE A 56 0.03 -7.71 15.80
C ILE A 56 -0.26 -8.62 16.99
N GLU A 57 -1.09 -9.66 16.83
CA GLU A 57 -1.48 -10.58 17.90
C GLU A 57 -0.28 -11.39 18.43
N ALA A 58 0.66 -11.73 17.56
CA ALA A 58 1.91 -12.39 17.94
C ALA A 58 2.94 -11.44 18.59
N GLY A 59 2.66 -10.14 18.69
CA GLY A 59 3.62 -9.13 19.17
C GLY A 59 4.84 -8.96 18.27
N GLN A 60 4.76 -9.40 17.02
CA GLN A 60 5.83 -9.36 16.01
C GLN A 60 5.80 -8.09 15.16
N MET A 61 4.79 -7.23 15.35
CA MET A 61 4.72 -5.96 14.62
C MET A 61 5.68 -4.95 15.23
N ILE A 62 6.68 -4.55 14.45
CA ILE A 62 7.67 -3.55 14.81
C ILE A 62 7.22 -2.22 14.21
N VAL A 63 7.19 -1.18 15.03
CA VAL A 63 6.97 0.21 14.62
C VAL A 63 8.31 0.91 14.64
N GLU A 64 8.65 1.55 13.53
CA GLU A 64 9.88 2.32 13.42
C GLU A 64 9.69 3.71 14.03
N LYS A 65 10.75 4.25 14.65
CA LYS A 65 10.78 5.64 15.11
C LYS A 65 11.77 6.40 14.25
N VAL A 66 11.28 6.96 13.16
CA VAL A 66 12.07 7.74 12.22
C VAL A 66 11.52 9.16 12.10
N GLU A 67 12.36 10.07 11.62
CA GLU A 67 11.94 11.43 11.33
C GLU A 67 10.85 11.42 10.24
N THR A 68 9.68 11.90 10.62
CA THR A 68 8.46 11.86 9.81
C THR A 68 7.92 13.28 9.62
N ARG A 69 7.48 13.60 8.39
CA ARG A 69 6.83 14.88 8.07
C ARG A 69 5.32 14.68 7.96
N PRO A 70 4.53 14.97 9.00
CA PRO A 70 3.12 14.62 9.03
C PRO A 70 2.30 15.34 7.96
N VAL A 71 2.61 16.62 7.69
CA VAL A 71 1.91 17.41 6.66
C VAL A 71 2.10 16.80 5.25
N GLN A 72 3.29 16.25 4.97
CA GLN A 72 3.57 15.54 3.72
C GLN A 72 2.69 14.29 3.57
N ILE A 73 2.58 13.49 4.63
CA ILE A 73 1.77 12.26 4.61
C ILE A 73 0.30 12.61 4.31
N LEU A 74 -0.22 13.69 4.89
CA LEU A 74 -1.59 14.14 4.63
C LEU A 74 -1.77 14.53 3.15
N ALA A 75 -0.83 15.30 2.61
CA ALA A 75 -0.88 15.71 1.20
C ALA A 75 -0.86 14.50 0.26
N ASP A 76 0.00 13.52 0.53
CA ASP A 76 0.09 12.30 -0.29
C ASP A 76 -1.20 11.46 -0.21
N VAL A 77 -1.78 11.31 0.99
CA VAL A 77 -3.05 10.59 1.20
C VAL A 77 -4.19 11.24 0.42
N VAL A 78 -4.26 12.57 0.44
CA VAL A 78 -5.25 13.34 -0.30
C VAL A 78 -5.04 13.18 -1.80
N SER A 79 -3.81 13.35 -2.29
CA SER A 79 -3.47 13.20 -3.71
C SER A 79 -3.85 11.80 -4.24
N LEU A 80 -3.66 10.74 -3.44
CA LEU A 80 -4.01 9.38 -3.83
C LEU A 80 -5.53 9.15 -3.93
N LEU A 81 -6.33 9.81 -3.08
CA LEU A 81 -7.77 9.57 -2.99
C LEU A 81 -8.64 10.63 -3.69
N GLU A 82 -8.05 11.76 -4.07
CA GLU A 82 -8.71 12.82 -4.81
C GLU A 82 -9.33 12.35 -6.14
N PRO A 83 -8.66 11.53 -6.99
CA PRO A 83 -9.29 11.02 -8.21
C PRO A 83 -10.52 10.14 -7.92
N LYS A 84 -10.50 9.37 -6.83
CA LYS A 84 -11.63 8.51 -6.42
C LYS A 84 -12.80 9.34 -5.89
N ALA A 85 -12.51 10.40 -5.13
CA ALA A 85 -13.50 11.35 -4.64
C ALA A 85 -14.16 12.12 -5.80
N LEU A 86 -13.35 12.62 -6.74
CA LEU A 86 -13.82 13.34 -7.92
C LEU A 86 -14.69 12.46 -8.83
N ALA A 87 -14.29 11.20 -9.06
CA ALA A 87 -15.09 10.24 -9.83
C ALA A 87 -16.47 9.96 -9.20
N LYS A 88 -16.59 10.13 -7.88
CA LYS A 88 -17.86 10.05 -7.14
C LYS A 88 -18.61 11.39 -7.04
N GLY A 89 -18.01 12.50 -7.47
CA GLY A 89 -18.59 13.84 -7.32
C GLY A 89 -18.61 14.35 -5.87
N ILE A 90 -17.74 13.85 -4.99
CA ILE A 90 -17.61 14.31 -3.60
C ILE A 90 -16.37 15.20 -3.43
N ALA A 91 -16.47 16.25 -2.62
CA ALA A 91 -15.33 17.13 -2.35
C ALA A 91 -14.39 16.51 -1.29
N LEU A 92 -13.08 16.47 -1.57
CA LEU A 92 -12.07 16.10 -0.59
C LEU A 92 -11.34 17.38 -0.14
N LYS A 93 -11.46 17.72 1.15
CA LYS A 93 -10.93 18.96 1.73
C LYS A 93 -9.85 18.69 2.76
N THR A 94 -8.95 19.64 2.95
CA THR A 94 -7.94 19.62 4.00
C THR A 94 -8.10 20.81 4.94
N GLU A 95 -8.00 20.56 6.24
CA GLU A 95 -8.07 21.60 7.27
C GLU A 95 -6.88 21.48 8.22
N MET A 96 -6.00 22.48 8.26
CA MET A 96 -4.81 22.47 9.11
C MET A 96 -4.88 23.59 10.13
N ALA A 97 -4.88 23.23 11.41
CA ALA A 97 -4.84 24.18 12.51
C ALA A 97 -3.39 24.40 12.96
N PHE A 98 -2.80 25.48 12.46
CA PHE A 98 -1.42 25.87 12.79
C PHE A 98 -1.30 26.46 14.20
N PRO A 99 -0.12 26.35 14.84
CA PRO A 99 1.12 25.76 14.32
C PRO A 99 1.13 24.22 14.38
N LEU A 100 1.77 23.60 13.39
CA LEU A 100 1.93 22.14 13.29
C LEU A 100 3.41 21.76 13.33
N PRO A 101 3.79 20.61 13.93
CA PRO A 101 5.16 20.14 13.88
C PRO A 101 5.61 19.86 12.45
N ARG A 102 6.77 20.40 12.08
CA ARG A 102 7.36 20.13 10.76
C ARG A 102 7.87 18.69 10.68
N ARG A 103 8.48 18.21 11.77
CA ARG A 103 9.07 16.87 11.91
C ARG A 103 8.67 16.25 13.24
N VAL A 104 8.37 14.96 13.21
CA VAL A 104 8.01 14.16 14.38
C VAL A 104 8.72 12.81 14.33
N GLU A 105 9.03 12.24 15.48
CA GLU A 105 9.47 10.84 15.55
C GLU A 105 8.25 9.91 15.51
N SER A 106 8.05 9.23 14.39
CA SER A 106 6.93 8.30 14.20
C SER A 106 7.24 7.30 13.08
N ASP A 107 6.27 6.44 12.80
CA ASP A 107 6.34 5.51 11.68
C ASP A 107 5.51 6.06 10.51
N PRO A 108 6.15 6.53 9.42
CA PRO A 108 5.45 7.16 8.31
C PRO A 108 4.58 6.17 7.52
N VAL A 109 4.97 4.89 7.49
CA VAL A 109 4.24 3.84 6.78
C VAL A 109 2.95 3.52 7.53
N ARG A 110 3.03 3.30 8.85
CA ARG A 110 1.85 2.98 9.67
C ARG A 110 0.91 4.17 9.83
N LEU A 111 1.45 5.38 9.97
CA LEU A 111 0.63 6.60 9.97
C LEU A 111 -0.16 6.73 8.66
N ARG A 112 0.51 6.55 7.51
CA ARG A 112 -0.12 6.57 6.19
C ARG A 112 -1.18 5.48 6.07
N GLN A 113 -0.91 4.26 6.55
CA GLN A 113 -1.84 3.12 6.53
C GLN A 113 -3.15 3.46 7.27
N ILE A 114 -3.05 4.01 8.49
CA ILE A 114 -4.23 4.43 9.28
C ILE A 114 -5.03 5.51 8.55
N LEU A 115 -4.36 6.56 8.06
CA LEU A 115 -5.01 7.68 7.39
C LEU A 115 -5.67 7.26 6.06
N LEU A 116 -4.99 6.43 5.25
CA LEU A 116 -5.57 5.85 4.04
C LEU A 116 -6.82 5.04 4.34
N ASN A 117 -6.81 4.22 5.39
CA ASN A 117 -7.98 3.46 5.79
C ASN A 117 -9.15 4.37 6.19
N PHE A 118 -8.91 5.44 6.96
CA PHE A 118 -9.98 6.36 7.35
C PHE A 118 -10.54 7.13 6.16
N VAL A 119 -9.69 7.75 5.34
CA VAL A 119 -10.13 8.57 4.19
C VAL A 119 -10.76 7.71 3.11
N SER A 120 -10.25 6.50 2.84
CA SER A 120 -10.86 5.60 1.85
C SER A 120 -12.24 5.11 2.31
N ASN A 121 -12.43 4.82 3.60
CA ASN A 121 -13.75 4.50 4.14
C ASN A 121 -14.71 5.70 4.04
N ALA A 122 -14.27 6.90 4.40
CA ALA A 122 -15.06 8.11 4.25
C ALA A 122 -15.51 8.34 2.79
N VAL A 123 -14.59 8.23 1.82
CA VAL A 123 -14.89 8.34 0.37
C VAL A 123 -15.83 7.22 -0.08
N LYS A 124 -15.67 6.01 0.44
CA LYS A 124 -16.49 4.84 0.10
C LYS A 124 -17.94 4.99 0.58
N PHE A 125 -18.16 5.46 1.80
CA PHE A 125 -19.50 5.55 2.42
C PHE A 125 -20.19 6.91 2.24
N THR A 126 -19.49 7.90 1.67
CA THR A 126 -20.09 9.16 1.24
C THR A 126 -20.58 9.05 -0.21
N SER A 127 -21.84 9.41 -0.43
CA SER A 127 -22.46 9.45 -1.76
C SER A 127 -22.55 10.88 -2.31
N HIS A 128 -22.81 11.86 -1.44
CA HIS A 128 -22.88 13.28 -1.78
C HIS A 128 -22.28 14.10 -0.64
N GLY A 129 -21.76 15.29 -0.96
CA GLY A 129 -21.18 16.20 0.03
C GLY A 129 -19.66 16.18 0.04
N ALA A 130 -19.05 16.04 1.21
CA ALA A 130 -17.62 16.21 1.38
C ALA A 130 -16.99 15.27 2.41
N VAL A 131 -15.70 15.02 2.21
CA VAL A 131 -14.81 14.41 3.18
C VAL A 131 -13.74 15.44 3.53
N THR A 132 -13.53 15.71 4.81
CA THR A 132 -12.51 16.63 5.31
C THR A 132 -11.46 15.88 6.12
N LEU A 133 -10.20 15.98 5.73
CA LEU A 133 -9.05 15.52 6.50
C LEU A 133 -8.45 16.71 7.25
N ALA A 134 -8.55 16.70 8.58
CA ALA A 134 -8.07 17.75 9.44
C ALA A 134 -6.87 17.31 10.29
N MET A 135 -5.96 18.24 10.55
CA MET A 135 -4.83 18.07 11.47
C MET A 135 -4.72 19.25 12.43
N ARG A 136 -4.49 18.96 13.70
CA ARG A 136 -4.18 19.94 14.74
C ARG A 136 -3.17 19.37 15.74
N THR A 137 -2.55 20.26 16.50
CA THR A 137 -1.75 19.91 17.67
C THR A 137 -2.51 20.34 18.93
N GLU A 138 -2.60 19.46 19.92
CA GLU A 138 -3.19 19.78 21.21
C GLU A 138 -2.16 20.38 22.18
N PRO A 139 -2.60 21.08 23.25
CA PRO A 139 -1.68 21.76 24.18
C PRO A 139 -0.70 20.83 24.90
N ASP A 140 -1.03 19.54 25.02
CA ASP A 140 -0.16 18.51 25.59
C ASP A 140 0.89 17.97 24.60
N GLY A 141 0.92 18.54 23.38
CA GLY A 141 1.84 18.15 22.31
C GLY A 141 1.34 16.97 21.47
N ALA A 142 0.16 16.41 21.75
CA ALA A 142 -0.39 15.33 20.96
C ALA A 142 -0.85 15.83 19.58
N MET A 143 -0.51 15.09 18.53
CA MET A 143 -1.06 15.33 17.20
C MET A 143 -2.41 14.68 17.08
N VAL A 144 -3.38 15.41 16.51
CA VAL A 144 -4.71 14.89 16.25
C VAL A 144 -5.04 15.01 14.78
N PHE A 145 -5.30 13.86 14.18
CA PHE A 145 -5.80 13.71 12.82
C PHE A 145 -7.27 13.36 12.87
N GLN A 146 -8.09 14.02 12.06
CA GLN A 146 -9.53 13.84 12.07
C GLN A 146 -10.06 13.72 10.64
N VAL A 147 -10.75 12.64 10.33
CA VAL A 147 -11.44 12.45 9.05
C VAL A 147 -12.93 12.59 9.31
N ARG A 148 -13.53 13.62 8.71
CA ARG A 148 -14.96 13.92 8.79
C ARG A 148 -15.61 13.62 7.44
N ASP A 149 -16.71 12.91 7.45
CA ASP A 149 -17.50 12.62 6.25
C ASP A 149 -18.95 13.02 6.45
N THR A 150 -19.62 13.37 5.35
CA THR A 150 -21.08 13.63 5.32
C THR A 150 -21.84 12.42 4.77
N GLY A 151 -21.36 11.21 5.07
CA GLY A 151 -21.91 9.96 4.59
C GLY A 151 -23.16 9.51 5.34
N ILE A 152 -23.47 8.22 5.22
CA ILE A 152 -24.68 7.61 5.80
C ILE A 152 -24.71 7.64 7.34
N GLY A 153 -23.57 7.86 7.99
CA GLY A 153 -23.42 7.72 9.44
C GLY A 153 -23.71 6.31 9.96
N MET A 154 -23.69 6.15 11.27
CA MET A 154 -23.81 4.86 11.97
C MET A 154 -24.62 5.03 13.27
N THR A 155 -25.34 3.98 13.68
CA THR A 155 -26.04 3.95 14.97
C THR A 155 -25.04 3.78 16.14
N PRO A 156 -25.43 4.12 17.38
CA PRO A 156 -24.57 3.90 18.55
C PRO A 156 -24.09 2.45 18.71
N GLU A 157 -24.93 1.48 18.37
CA GLU A 157 -24.58 0.05 18.41
C GLU A 157 -23.53 -0.31 17.36
N GLN A 158 -23.63 0.27 16.16
CA GLN A 158 -22.64 0.08 15.09
C GLN A 158 -21.29 0.71 15.47
N VAL A 159 -21.29 1.92 16.05
CA VAL A 159 -20.08 2.59 16.55
C VAL A 159 -19.40 1.75 17.66
N GLY A 160 -20.18 1.19 18.58
CA GLY A 160 -19.66 0.37 19.68
C GLY A 160 -18.93 -0.91 19.23
N ARG A 161 -19.22 -1.42 18.03
CA ARG A 161 -18.58 -2.62 17.46
C ARG A 161 -17.58 -2.32 16.34
N LEU A 162 -17.43 -1.06 15.96
CA LEU A 162 -16.70 -0.64 14.76
C LEU A 162 -15.25 -1.11 14.68
N PHE A 163 -14.56 -1.18 15.83
CA PHE A 163 -13.16 -1.59 15.91
C PHE A 163 -12.98 -3.07 16.27
N GLN A 164 -14.06 -3.85 16.36
CA GLN A 164 -13.96 -5.29 16.56
C GLN A 164 -13.61 -5.98 15.24
N PRO A 165 -12.64 -6.91 15.22
CA PRO A 165 -12.28 -7.65 14.01
C PRO A 165 -13.51 -8.30 13.36
N PHE A 166 -13.55 -8.27 12.03
CA PHE A 166 -14.61 -8.89 11.21
C PHE A 166 -16.02 -8.31 11.40
N THR A 167 -16.14 -7.13 12.00
CA THR A 167 -17.43 -6.45 12.12
C THR A 167 -17.72 -5.65 10.85
N GLN A 168 -18.89 -5.87 10.26
CA GLN A 168 -19.41 -5.10 9.13
C GLN A 168 -20.77 -4.51 9.52
N ALA A 169 -21.02 -3.24 9.17
CA ALA A 169 -22.19 -2.50 9.62
C ALA A 169 -23.51 -2.90 8.93
N ASP A 170 -23.48 -3.49 7.72
CA ASP A 170 -24.70 -3.85 6.97
C ASP A 170 -24.49 -4.92 5.89
N ALA A 171 -25.31 -5.98 5.89
CA ALA A 171 -25.22 -7.11 4.94
C ALA A 171 -25.61 -6.75 3.49
N THR A 172 -26.36 -5.66 3.28
CA THR A 172 -26.76 -5.13 1.96
C THR A 172 -25.65 -4.28 1.32
N MET A 173 -24.89 -3.54 2.14
CA MET A 173 -23.72 -2.75 1.68
C MET A 173 -22.50 -3.63 1.40
N THR A 174 -22.37 -4.79 2.06
CA THR A 174 -21.30 -5.78 1.81
C THR A 174 -21.25 -6.22 0.35
N ARG A 175 -22.41 -6.44 -0.31
CA ARG A 175 -22.45 -6.85 -1.72
C ARG A 175 -22.04 -5.76 -2.70
N ARG A 176 -22.22 -4.48 -2.32
CA ARG A 176 -22.04 -3.34 -3.24
C ARG A 176 -20.64 -2.73 -3.13
N PHE A 177 -19.99 -2.84 -1.97
CA PHE A 177 -18.72 -2.15 -1.72
C PHE A 177 -17.59 -3.00 -1.11
N GLY A 178 -17.84 -4.25 -0.71
CA GLY A 178 -16.83 -5.21 -0.22
C GLY A 178 -16.06 -4.74 1.03
N GLY A 179 -15.31 -5.62 1.71
CA GLY A 179 -14.36 -5.19 2.74
C GLY A 179 -14.18 -6.17 3.89
N THR A 180 -12.94 -6.39 4.29
CA THR A 180 -12.52 -7.40 5.28
C THR A 180 -13.13 -7.23 6.67
N GLY A 181 -13.57 -6.02 7.02
CA GLY A 181 -13.92 -5.65 8.39
C GLY A 181 -12.72 -5.63 9.34
N LEU A 182 -11.50 -5.67 8.80
CA LEU A 182 -10.26 -5.71 9.57
C LEU A 182 -9.56 -4.35 9.62
N GLY A 183 -9.68 -3.52 8.58
CA GLY A 183 -8.92 -2.27 8.47
C GLY A 183 -9.03 -1.33 9.68
N LEU A 184 -10.24 -1.14 10.25
CA LEU A 184 -10.43 -0.30 11.44
C LEU A 184 -9.85 -0.95 12.71
N ALA A 185 -9.97 -2.27 12.86
CA ALA A 185 -9.37 -3.00 13.97
C ALA A 185 -7.83 -2.91 13.93
N ILE A 186 -7.23 -3.11 12.73
CA ILE A 186 -5.79 -2.93 12.49
C ILE A 186 -5.38 -1.49 12.78
N SER A 187 -6.14 -0.50 12.30
CA SER A 187 -5.86 0.92 12.54
C SER A 187 -5.80 1.28 14.03
N ARG A 188 -6.74 0.73 14.83
CA ARG A 188 -6.73 0.93 16.28
C ARG A 188 -5.49 0.29 16.92
N ARG A 189 -5.14 -0.94 16.54
CA ARG A 189 -3.96 -1.62 17.07
C ARG A 189 -2.65 -0.94 16.69
N LEU A 190 -2.52 -0.48 15.44
CA LEU A 190 -1.37 0.30 14.99
C LEU A 190 -1.22 1.58 15.80
N ALA A 191 -2.32 2.32 16.01
CA ALA A 191 -2.28 3.51 16.84
C ALA A 191 -1.85 3.21 18.29
N GLU A 192 -2.35 2.12 18.89
CA GLU A 192 -1.94 1.68 20.24
C GLU A 192 -0.43 1.38 20.29
N ILE A 193 0.11 0.64 19.33
CA ILE A 193 1.56 0.32 19.26
C ILE A 193 2.39 1.60 19.05
N MET A 194 1.86 2.56 18.29
CA MET A 194 2.47 3.88 18.08
C MET A 194 2.31 4.84 19.27
N GLY A 195 1.71 4.41 20.40
CA GLY A 195 1.55 5.23 21.60
C GLY A 195 0.40 6.25 21.52
N GLY A 196 -0.62 5.95 20.73
CA GLY A 196 -1.79 6.78 20.52
C GLY A 196 -3.12 6.05 20.67
N THR A 197 -4.20 6.73 20.30
CA THR A 197 -5.56 6.22 20.40
C THR A 197 -6.38 6.56 19.16
N VAL A 198 -7.35 5.70 18.87
CA VAL A 198 -8.35 5.92 17.81
C VAL A 198 -9.73 5.95 18.43
N SER A 199 -10.55 6.90 17.99
CA SER A 199 -11.97 7.02 18.36
C SER A 199 -12.82 7.36 17.14
N ALA A 200 -14.12 7.06 17.23
CA ALA A 200 -15.10 7.41 16.21
C ALA A 200 -16.36 7.97 16.86
N ALA A 201 -16.93 9.00 16.25
CA ALA A 201 -18.24 9.54 16.55
C ALA A 201 -19.05 9.60 15.25
N SER A 202 -20.32 9.21 15.29
CA SER A 202 -21.16 9.19 14.09
C SER A 202 -22.63 9.29 14.46
N THR A 203 -23.40 9.95 13.59
CA THR A 203 -24.85 10.09 13.72
C THR A 203 -25.49 9.64 12.40
N PRO A 204 -26.51 8.75 12.41
CA PRO A 204 -27.16 8.29 11.18
C PRO A 204 -27.70 9.45 10.34
N GLY A 205 -27.34 9.48 9.07
CA GLY A 205 -27.73 10.51 8.10
C GLY A 205 -26.92 11.81 8.14
N GLU A 206 -26.07 12.03 9.15
CA GLU A 206 -25.24 13.23 9.27
C GLU A 206 -23.76 12.97 8.92
N GLY A 207 -23.31 11.71 9.06
CA GLY A 207 -21.97 11.27 8.69
C GLY A 207 -21.15 10.78 9.88
N SER A 208 -19.82 10.73 9.71
CA SER A 208 -18.91 10.18 10.71
C SER A 208 -17.65 11.01 10.89
N VAL A 209 -17.04 10.83 12.04
CA VAL A 209 -15.84 11.52 12.48
C VAL A 209 -14.90 10.50 13.10
N PHE A 210 -13.83 10.18 12.39
CA PHE A 210 -12.75 9.31 12.88
C PHE A 210 -11.60 10.18 13.39
N THR A 211 -11.12 9.90 14.59
CA THR A 211 -10.06 10.68 15.24
C THR A 211 -8.91 9.76 15.64
N LEU A 212 -7.71 10.07 15.14
CA LEU A 212 -6.45 9.48 15.56
C LEU A 212 -5.71 10.52 16.41
N ARG A 213 -5.38 10.18 17.66
CA ARG A 213 -4.52 10.96 18.54
C ARG A 213 -3.18 10.23 18.67
N LEU A 214 -2.07 10.87 18.32
CA LEU A 214 -0.73 10.30 18.48
C LEU A 214 0.11 11.16 19.41
N SER A 215 0.73 10.52 20.39
CA SER A 215 1.77 11.13 21.22
C SER A 215 3.10 10.89 20.50
N ALA A 216 3.67 11.92 19.88
CA ALA A 216 4.97 11.84 19.24
C ALA A 216 5.91 12.86 19.86
N HIS A 217 7.21 12.54 19.85
CA HIS A 217 8.23 13.52 20.20
C HIS A 217 8.53 14.39 18.98
N TRP A 218 8.55 15.70 19.19
CA TRP A 218 8.87 16.69 18.17
C TRP A 218 9.43 17.95 18.82
N ASP A 219 10.26 18.68 18.07
CA ASP A 219 10.86 19.92 18.55
C ASP A 219 9.83 21.06 18.50
N SER A 220 9.48 21.58 19.68
CA SER A 220 8.57 22.72 19.82
C SER A 220 8.98 23.98 19.06
N ALA A 221 10.25 24.10 18.68
CA ALA A 221 10.76 25.20 17.87
C ALA A 221 10.57 24.98 16.35
N ASP A 222 10.48 23.74 15.89
CA ASP A 222 10.37 23.36 14.48
C ASP A 222 8.92 23.20 14.03
N LEU A 223 8.27 24.35 13.84
CA LEU A 223 6.86 24.47 13.50
C LEU A 223 6.67 24.98 12.07
N VAL A 224 5.66 24.43 11.41
CA VAL A 224 5.01 25.01 10.24
C VAL A 224 3.93 25.96 10.73
N ARG A 225 3.90 27.19 10.21
CA ARG A 225 2.95 28.23 10.64
C ARG A 225 1.94 28.61 9.57
N SER A 226 2.14 28.19 8.33
CA SER A 226 1.23 28.48 7.22
C SER A 226 1.18 27.35 6.17
N LEU A 227 0.14 27.35 5.34
CA LEU A 227 0.03 26.45 4.19
C LEU A 227 1.11 26.70 3.15
N ASP A 228 1.54 27.95 2.96
CA ASP A 228 2.58 28.31 1.98
C ASP A 228 3.94 27.72 2.37
N GLU A 229 4.28 27.74 3.67
CA GLU A 229 5.48 27.09 4.20
C GLU A 229 5.46 25.57 3.96
N ALA A 230 4.31 24.92 4.20
CA ALA A 230 4.14 23.49 3.91
C ALA A 230 4.26 23.17 2.41
N ALA A 231 3.66 24.01 1.55
CA ALA A 231 3.65 23.80 0.11
C ALA A 231 5.03 24.00 -0.54
N GLN A 232 5.84 24.94 -0.03
CA GLN A 232 7.22 25.14 -0.49
C GLN A 232 8.11 23.94 -0.20
N GLU A 233 7.93 23.27 0.95
CA GLU A 233 8.66 22.04 1.26
C GLU A 233 8.27 20.87 0.37
N HIS A 234 6.98 20.73 0.06
CA HIS A 234 6.47 19.69 -0.84
C HIS A 234 7.11 19.79 -2.23
N ARG A 235 7.37 21.02 -2.71
CA ARG A 235 8.07 21.25 -3.99
C ARG A 235 9.57 20.98 -3.91
N ALA A 236 10.21 21.22 -2.77
CA ALA A 236 11.63 20.95 -2.57
C ALA A 236 11.94 19.44 -2.40
N GLY A 237 10.94 18.63 -2.06
CA GLY A 237 11.03 17.17 -1.93
C GLY A 237 10.18 16.39 -2.92
N ALA A 238 9.64 17.04 -3.97
CA ALA A 238 8.83 16.35 -4.97
C ALA A 238 9.62 15.18 -5.56
N PRO A 239 8.99 14.00 -5.78
CA PRO A 239 9.64 12.95 -6.52
C PRO A 239 10.05 13.56 -7.86
N VAL A 240 11.34 13.42 -8.19
CA VAL A 240 11.85 13.71 -9.52
C VAL A 240 10.82 13.13 -10.48
N VAL A 241 10.17 14.01 -11.26
CA VAL A 241 9.31 13.60 -12.35
C VAL A 241 10.16 12.61 -13.12
N VAL A 242 9.83 11.32 -12.99
CA VAL A 242 10.53 10.27 -13.71
C VAL A 242 10.12 10.53 -15.15
N ALA A 243 10.93 11.38 -15.82
CA ALA A 243 10.93 11.48 -17.26
C ALA A 243 10.87 10.05 -17.76
N GLN A 244 9.95 9.76 -18.69
CA GLN A 244 9.81 8.42 -19.23
C GLN A 244 11.21 7.89 -19.52
N PRO A 245 11.67 6.86 -18.79
CA PRO A 245 13.05 6.46 -18.90
C PRO A 245 13.26 6.07 -20.35
N ASP A 246 14.37 6.55 -20.93
CA ASP A 246 14.81 6.05 -22.22
C ASP A 246 14.76 4.51 -22.17
N PRO A 247 14.38 3.85 -23.28
CA PRO A 247 14.28 2.40 -23.31
C PRO A 247 15.58 1.78 -22.77
N LEU A 248 15.44 0.91 -21.77
CA LEU A 248 16.54 0.19 -21.13
C LEU A 248 17.33 -0.54 -22.19
N SER A 249 18.58 -0.16 -22.44
CA SER A 249 19.47 -0.87 -23.39
C SER A 249 20.40 -1.86 -22.68
N SER A 250 19.94 -2.46 -21.58
CA SER A 250 20.76 -3.28 -20.67
C SER A 250 20.57 -4.78 -20.88
N ARG A 251 21.65 -5.57 -20.71
CA ARG A 251 21.63 -7.03 -20.57
C ARG A 251 21.43 -7.39 -19.10
N ILE A 252 20.32 -8.06 -18.82
CA ILE A 252 19.91 -8.45 -17.47
C ILE A 252 19.90 -9.97 -17.36
N LEU A 253 20.53 -10.48 -16.30
CA LEU A 253 20.34 -11.86 -15.87
C LEU A 253 19.27 -11.87 -14.77
N LEU A 254 18.16 -12.57 -15.01
CA LEU A 254 17.10 -12.78 -14.03
C LEU A 254 17.23 -14.17 -13.41
N ALA A 255 17.53 -14.25 -12.12
CA ALA A 255 17.52 -15.49 -11.35
C ALA A 255 16.23 -15.58 -10.53
N GLU A 256 15.35 -16.50 -10.89
CA GLU A 256 14.00 -16.68 -10.33
C GLU A 256 13.59 -18.13 -10.58
N ASP A 257 12.96 -18.81 -9.62
CA ASP A 257 12.57 -20.22 -9.74
C ASP A 257 11.11 -20.40 -10.22
N GLY A 258 10.24 -19.42 -9.94
CA GLY A 258 8.85 -19.43 -10.36
C GLY A 258 8.69 -19.15 -11.86
N ILE A 259 8.28 -20.17 -12.64
CA ILE A 259 8.10 -20.05 -14.11
C ILE A 259 7.20 -18.86 -14.50
N ASP A 260 6.13 -18.61 -13.74
CA ASP A 260 5.22 -17.49 -14.01
C ASP A 260 5.86 -16.12 -13.68
N ASN A 261 6.63 -16.03 -12.59
CA ASN A 261 7.40 -14.85 -12.24
C ASN A 261 8.49 -14.57 -13.29
N GLN A 262 9.23 -15.60 -13.72
CA GLN A 262 10.21 -15.49 -14.79
C GLN A 262 9.59 -14.88 -16.05
N ARG A 263 8.42 -15.39 -16.47
CA ARG A 263 7.70 -14.90 -17.66
C ARG A 263 7.25 -13.45 -17.48
N LEU A 264 6.65 -13.11 -16.34
CA LEU A 264 6.15 -11.77 -16.06
C LEU A 264 7.28 -10.74 -16.01
N ILE A 265 8.32 -11.01 -15.21
CA ILE A 265 9.44 -10.10 -15.01
C ILE A 265 10.20 -9.94 -16.33
N ALA A 266 10.50 -11.04 -17.04
CA ALA A 266 11.17 -10.95 -18.34
C ALA A 266 10.34 -10.19 -19.37
N PHE A 267 9.01 -10.36 -19.38
CA PHE A 267 8.13 -9.58 -20.26
C PHE A 267 8.19 -8.08 -19.97
N VAL A 268 8.11 -7.69 -18.69
CA VAL A 268 8.19 -6.27 -18.27
C VAL A 268 9.54 -5.67 -18.67
N LEU A 269 10.64 -6.36 -18.38
CA LEU A 269 12.00 -5.89 -18.69
C LEU A 269 12.24 -5.78 -20.20
N ARG A 270 11.82 -6.78 -21.00
CA ARG A 270 11.94 -6.75 -22.46
C ARG A 270 11.08 -5.66 -23.09
N LYS A 271 9.86 -5.45 -22.57
CA LYS A 271 8.99 -4.35 -23.01
C LYS A 271 9.63 -2.99 -22.73
N ALA A 272 10.40 -2.87 -21.65
CA ALA A 272 11.16 -1.67 -21.34
C ALA A 272 12.45 -1.52 -22.18
N GLY A 273 12.81 -2.50 -23.00
CA GLY A 273 13.96 -2.47 -23.94
C GLY A 273 15.09 -3.45 -23.62
N ALA A 274 15.08 -4.05 -22.42
CA ALA A 274 16.21 -4.84 -21.94
C ALA A 274 16.33 -6.21 -22.64
N THR A 275 17.56 -6.71 -22.76
CA THR A 275 17.82 -8.10 -23.15
C THR A 275 17.89 -8.95 -21.89
N VAL A 276 16.99 -9.93 -21.76
CA VAL A 276 16.85 -10.73 -20.53
C VAL A 276 17.18 -12.19 -20.77
N GLU A 277 18.17 -12.69 -20.02
CA GLU A 277 18.48 -14.12 -19.86
C GLU A 277 17.97 -14.60 -18.51
N VAL A 278 17.38 -15.79 -18.45
CA VAL A 278 16.73 -16.33 -17.24
C VAL A 278 17.53 -17.51 -16.72
N ALA A 279 17.73 -17.55 -15.39
CA ALA A 279 18.31 -18.65 -14.65
C ALA A 279 17.32 -19.16 -13.61
N GLU A 280 17.07 -20.47 -13.62
CA GLU A 280 16.02 -21.10 -12.79
C GLU A 280 16.43 -21.31 -11.32
N ASN A 281 17.70 -21.08 -10.99
CA ASN A 281 18.21 -21.10 -9.61
C ASN A 281 19.54 -20.35 -9.47
N GLY A 282 19.98 -20.16 -8.22
CA GLY A 282 21.20 -19.43 -7.91
C GLY A 282 22.49 -20.05 -8.45
N LYS A 283 22.57 -21.38 -8.62
CA LYS A 283 23.76 -22.03 -9.20
C LYS A 283 23.89 -21.75 -10.68
N ILE A 284 22.77 -21.86 -11.41
CA ILE A 284 22.72 -21.54 -12.84
C ILE A 284 23.05 -20.06 -13.02
N ALA A 285 22.45 -19.18 -12.21
CA ALA A 285 22.71 -17.75 -12.24
C ALA A 285 24.20 -17.45 -12.04
N ALA A 286 24.83 -18.04 -11.01
CA ALA A 286 26.24 -17.84 -10.75
C ALA A 286 27.13 -18.30 -11.91
N ARG A 287 26.85 -19.48 -12.48
CA ARG A 287 27.58 -20.03 -13.62
C ARG A 287 27.44 -19.14 -14.87
N VAL A 288 26.23 -18.69 -15.18
CA VAL A 288 25.93 -17.87 -16.36
C VAL A 288 26.57 -16.49 -16.22
N ALA A 289 26.44 -15.84 -15.06
CA ALA A 289 27.04 -14.54 -14.80
C ALA A 289 28.58 -14.56 -14.89
N LEU A 290 29.24 -15.59 -14.35
CA LEU A 290 30.70 -15.74 -14.42
C LEU A 290 31.22 -16.08 -15.82
N GLY A 291 30.40 -16.74 -16.65
CA GLY A 291 30.76 -17.16 -18.01
C GLY A 291 30.43 -16.13 -19.10
N ALA A 292 29.71 -15.06 -18.78
CA ALA A 292 29.21 -14.10 -19.77
C ALA A 292 30.30 -13.13 -20.25
N VAL A 293 30.48 -13.04 -21.57
CA VAL A 293 31.32 -12.03 -22.23
C VAL A 293 30.52 -11.41 -23.39
N PRO A 294 30.20 -10.11 -23.36
CA PRO A 294 30.41 -9.16 -22.25
C PRO A 294 29.59 -9.55 -21.00
N PRO A 295 29.98 -9.08 -19.80
CA PRO A 295 29.23 -9.33 -18.57
C PRO A 295 27.83 -8.71 -18.65
N PHE A 296 26.91 -9.20 -17.82
CA PHE A 296 25.60 -8.57 -17.64
C PHE A 296 25.74 -7.20 -16.98
N ASP A 297 24.92 -6.25 -17.39
CA ASP A 297 24.87 -4.92 -16.78
C ASP A 297 24.27 -4.98 -15.38
N VAL A 298 23.35 -5.92 -15.13
CA VAL A 298 22.79 -6.19 -13.80
C VAL A 298 22.29 -7.62 -13.68
N VAL A 299 22.44 -8.20 -12.48
CA VAL A 299 21.80 -9.45 -12.08
C VAL A 299 20.65 -9.12 -11.15
N LEU A 300 19.42 -9.50 -11.53
CA LEU A 300 18.27 -9.51 -10.64
C LEU A 300 18.19 -10.90 -10.00
N MET A 301 18.21 -10.95 -8.67
CA MET A 301 18.39 -12.20 -7.92
C MET A 301 17.24 -12.38 -6.92
N ASP A 302 16.37 -13.36 -7.14
CA ASP A 302 15.45 -13.79 -6.10
C ASP A 302 16.24 -14.28 -4.87
N MET A 303 15.78 -13.87 -3.70
CA MET A 303 16.38 -14.26 -2.43
C MET A 303 16.10 -15.72 -2.09
N GLN A 304 14.95 -16.26 -2.51
CA GLN A 304 14.50 -17.61 -2.13
C GLN A 304 14.40 -18.51 -3.37
N MET A 305 15.44 -19.29 -3.63
CA MET A 305 15.46 -20.28 -4.71
C MET A 305 15.93 -21.64 -4.21
N PRO A 306 15.50 -22.75 -4.82
CA PRO A 306 16.03 -24.08 -4.55
C PRO A 306 17.49 -24.20 -4.97
N GLU A 307 18.17 -25.23 -4.44
CA GLU A 307 19.59 -25.58 -4.68
C GLU A 307 20.65 -24.60 -4.18
N LEU A 308 20.54 -23.32 -4.53
CA LEU A 308 21.36 -22.23 -4.04
C LEU A 308 20.51 -20.98 -4.01
N ASP A 309 20.32 -20.43 -2.81
CA ASP A 309 19.54 -19.24 -2.56
C ASP A 309 20.25 -17.98 -3.08
N GLY A 310 19.53 -16.86 -3.13
CA GLY A 310 20.09 -15.60 -3.64
C GLY A 310 21.28 -15.09 -2.84
N TYR A 311 21.30 -15.34 -1.52
CA TYR A 311 22.42 -15.00 -0.65
C TYR A 311 23.67 -15.82 -0.97
N GLY A 312 23.53 -17.14 -1.08
CA GLY A 312 24.61 -18.05 -1.43
C GLY A 312 25.13 -17.78 -2.84
N ALA A 313 24.24 -17.53 -3.80
CA ALA A 313 24.61 -17.17 -5.17
C ALA A 313 25.38 -15.85 -5.22
N SER A 314 24.93 -14.82 -4.52
CA SER A 314 25.61 -13.52 -4.43
C SER A 314 26.98 -13.65 -3.77
N THR A 315 27.08 -14.43 -2.69
CA THR A 315 28.35 -14.70 -2.00
C THR A 315 29.33 -15.43 -2.93
N LEU A 316 28.86 -16.46 -3.63
CA LEU A 316 29.66 -17.21 -4.59
C LEU A 316 30.16 -16.31 -5.73
N LEU A 317 29.29 -15.45 -6.28
CA LEU A 317 29.65 -14.50 -7.31
C LEU A 317 30.76 -13.55 -6.86
N ARG A 318 30.63 -12.96 -5.67
CA ARG A 318 31.67 -12.07 -5.10
C ARG A 318 32.98 -12.81 -4.83
N GLN A 319 32.93 -14.02 -4.29
CA GLN A 319 34.13 -14.85 -4.07
C GLN A 319 34.86 -15.22 -5.37
N LYS A 320 34.13 -15.31 -6.48
CA LYS A 320 34.67 -15.63 -7.80
C LYS A 320 35.05 -14.39 -8.62
N GLY A 321 35.03 -13.20 -8.02
CA GLY A 321 35.46 -11.95 -8.65
C GLY A 321 34.45 -11.35 -9.63
N TYR A 322 33.16 -11.67 -9.48
CA TYR A 322 32.11 -10.95 -10.21
C TYR A 322 31.87 -9.59 -9.54
N ASP A 323 32.11 -8.52 -10.27
CA ASP A 323 32.03 -7.14 -9.76
C ASP A 323 30.76 -6.40 -10.19
N GLY A 324 29.91 -7.03 -11.03
CA GLY A 324 28.68 -6.43 -11.53
C GLY A 324 27.62 -6.22 -10.43
N PRO A 325 26.65 -5.31 -10.65
CA PRO A 325 25.60 -5.03 -9.68
C PRO A 325 24.64 -6.23 -9.58
N ILE A 326 24.29 -6.56 -8.33
CA ILE A 326 23.31 -7.60 -8.01
C ILE A 326 22.20 -6.92 -7.21
N ILE A 327 20.98 -6.96 -7.72
CA ILE A 327 19.79 -6.40 -7.07
C ILE A 327 18.92 -7.56 -6.59
N ALA A 328 18.63 -7.59 -5.29
CA ALA A 328 17.76 -8.60 -4.72
C ALA A 328 16.29 -8.34 -5.12
N LEU A 329 15.60 -9.37 -5.57
CA LEU A 329 14.15 -9.41 -5.72
C LEU A 329 13.54 -10.06 -4.49
N THR A 330 12.57 -9.39 -3.89
CA THR A 330 11.87 -9.94 -2.73
C THR A 330 10.45 -9.43 -2.66
N ALA A 331 9.52 -10.33 -2.32
CA ALA A 331 8.15 -9.96 -1.98
C ALA A 331 8.08 -9.04 -0.74
N HIS A 332 9.13 -8.97 0.08
CA HIS A 332 9.19 -8.11 1.26
C HIS A 332 9.50 -6.63 0.96
N ALA A 333 9.92 -6.30 -0.27
CA ALA A 333 10.24 -4.92 -0.67
C ALA A 333 8.98 -4.13 -1.09
N MET A 334 7.89 -4.83 -1.43
CA MET A 334 6.58 -4.21 -1.62
C MET A 334 5.98 -4.01 -0.23
N SER A 335 6.28 -2.86 0.39
CA SER A 335 5.54 -2.37 1.55
C SER A 335 4.07 -2.22 1.13
N GLY A 336 3.25 -3.21 1.50
CA GLY A 336 1.79 -3.13 1.43
C GLY A 336 1.24 -2.06 2.35
#